data_AF-A0A7X7Z1X1-F1
#
_entry.id   AF-A0A7X7Z1X1-F1
#
_cell.length_a   1.000
_cell.length_b   1.000
_cell.length_c   1.000
_cell.angle_alpha   90.00
_cell.angle_beta   90.00
_cell.angle_gamma   90.00
#
_symmetry.space_group_name_H-M   'P 1'
#
loop_
_entity.id
_entity.type
_entity.pdbx_description
1 polymer ?
#
loop_
_entity_poly.entity_id
_entity_poly.type
_entity_poly.pdbx_seq_one_letter_code
_entity_poly.pdbx_strand_id
1 'polypeptide(L)'
;FAYCHFIGPHMPYHFVPGVSDEFLSPQKGNALAARFPTRDSLYEQPISAEQRDDLLRLYDGMIRDTDRRVAVLLQEIDKQQLTDQTLVILTADHGEEFGEHGEWEHGHSLKDEVLHVPLIIAPPGRQESTRRDELLGSIHLAPTVLYFLGIAAPNEFAGSSIIPNPARAMQRPVLSENLLYGDQRSSLRTRDLKYIYNFSAYREEVYDLATDPRELRNLGEDPQWRLRAHLLYNEFQNTFIDRTAKKFINLRFVSTEPHEWKLVFKADHALMPIVMAGNINAVQWKQPDRYLTGEIQFKTDAIFPVLLHLPFDETFQLLSIEILLDGKPIPESNVATNPAAMQFLDNLSNIMQEKTWQVFYSPQMPPAPPNDLPKVFLWASGSIPTFNPAENVENVERLKTLGYLQ
;
A
#
# COMPACT_ATOMS: atom_id res chain seq x y z
N PHE A 1 12.34 2.90 -29.89
CA PHE A 1 11.41 2.60 -28.78
C PHE A 1 10.00 2.70 -29.33
N ALA A 2 9.18 1.67 -29.13
CA ALA A 2 7.77 1.67 -29.51
C ALA A 2 6.95 1.31 -28.27
N TYR A 3 5.88 2.07 -28.03
CA TYR A 3 4.87 1.77 -27.03
C TYR A 3 3.57 1.47 -27.77
N CYS A 4 3.11 0.23 -27.70
CA CYS A 4 1.90 -0.23 -28.36
C CYS A 4 0.83 -0.49 -27.29
N HIS A 5 -0.18 0.38 -27.24
CA HIS A 5 -1.30 0.24 -26.32
C HIS A 5 -2.48 -0.40 -27.04
N PHE A 6 -2.88 -1.60 -26.61
CA PHE A 6 -4.07 -2.28 -27.09
C PHE A 6 -5.23 -1.97 -26.17
N ILE A 7 -6.37 -1.59 -26.75
CA ILE A 7 -7.57 -1.29 -25.95
C ILE A 7 -8.28 -2.56 -25.47
N GLY A 8 -8.23 -3.65 -26.25
CA GLY A 8 -8.78 -4.92 -25.80
C GLY A 8 -7.95 -5.49 -24.64
N PRO A 9 -8.57 -6.13 -23.63
CA PRO A 9 -9.99 -6.54 -23.56
C PRO A 9 -10.93 -5.57 -22.80
N HIS A 10 -10.64 -4.26 -22.77
CA HIS A 10 -11.47 -3.26 -22.08
C HIS A 10 -12.92 -3.21 -22.60
N MET A 11 -13.86 -2.88 -21.71
CA MET A 11 -15.27 -2.70 -22.05
C MET A 11 -15.52 -1.56 -23.09
N PRO A 12 -16.62 -1.56 -23.87
CA PRO A 12 -17.71 -2.51 -23.88
C PRO A 12 -17.29 -3.90 -24.38
N TYR A 13 -17.72 -4.92 -23.64
CA TYR A 13 -17.46 -6.31 -23.99
C TYR A 13 -18.26 -6.68 -25.24
N HIS A 14 -17.56 -7.12 -26.27
CA HIS A 14 -18.18 -7.38 -27.57
C HIS A 14 -17.70 -8.70 -28.17
N PHE A 15 -18.57 -9.27 -29.00
CA PHE A 15 -18.26 -10.48 -29.74
C PHE A 15 -17.36 -10.15 -30.93
N VAL A 16 -16.24 -10.88 -31.09
CA VAL A 16 -15.32 -10.74 -32.21
C VAL A 16 -15.50 -11.91 -33.17
N PRO A 17 -16.11 -11.72 -34.35
CA PRO A 17 -16.34 -12.80 -35.31
C PRO A 17 -15.06 -13.48 -35.77
N GLY A 18 -15.05 -14.81 -35.78
CA GLY A 18 -13.91 -15.65 -36.12
C GLY A 18 -12.87 -15.80 -35.00
N VAL A 19 -13.13 -15.23 -33.81
CA VAL A 19 -12.26 -15.32 -32.63
C VAL A 19 -13.05 -15.75 -31.41
N SER A 20 -14.10 -14.99 -31.05
CA SER A 20 -14.95 -15.27 -29.91
C SER A 20 -15.81 -16.53 -30.08
N ASP A 21 -15.94 -17.06 -31.31
CA ASP A 21 -16.68 -18.30 -31.62
C ASP A 21 -16.17 -19.52 -30.84
N GLU A 22 -14.90 -19.51 -30.42
CA GLU A 22 -14.31 -20.55 -29.56
C GLU A 22 -14.90 -20.55 -28.13
N PHE A 23 -15.42 -19.41 -27.69
CA PHE A 23 -15.82 -19.17 -26.29
C PHE A 23 -17.33 -19.04 -26.13
N LEU A 24 -18.01 -18.38 -27.08
CA LEU A 24 -19.44 -18.09 -27.00
C LEU A 24 -20.08 -18.10 -28.39
N SER A 25 -21.37 -18.42 -28.49
CA SER A 25 -22.06 -18.30 -29.77
C SER A 25 -22.25 -16.82 -30.16
N PRO A 26 -22.21 -16.47 -31.47
CA PRO A 26 -22.47 -15.11 -31.92
C PRO A 26 -23.81 -14.56 -31.42
N GLN A 27 -24.84 -15.40 -31.35
CA GLN A 27 -26.17 -14.99 -30.87
C GLN A 27 -26.14 -14.58 -29.39
N LYS A 28 -25.51 -15.40 -28.53
CA LYS A 28 -25.37 -15.09 -27.11
C LYS A 28 -24.48 -13.88 -26.88
N GLY A 29 -23.33 -13.82 -27.55
CA GLY A 29 -22.37 -12.72 -27.43
C GLY A 29 -22.95 -11.37 -27.81
N ASN A 30 -23.61 -11.28 -28.97
CA ASN A 30 -24.26 -10.05 -29.40
C ASN A 30 -25.42 -9.65 -28.49
N ALA A 31 -26.18 -10.61 -27.95
CA ALA A 31 -27.26 -10.32 -27.00
C ALA A 31 -26.73 -9.73 -25.69
N LEU A 32 -25.61 -10.23 -25.17
CA LEU A 32 -24.96 -9.69 -23.97
C LEU A 32 -24.37 -8.30 -24.21
N ALA A 33 -23.63 -8.12 -25.31
CA ALA A 33 -23.06 -6.81 -25.67
C ALA A 33 -24.15 -5.73 -25.83
N ALA A 34 -25.30 -6.09 -26.41
CA ALA A 34 -26.44 -5.19 -26.53
C ALA A 34 -27.13 -4.90 -25.19
N ARG A 35 -27.13 -5.88 -24.26
CA ARG A 35 -27.76 -5.73 -22.94
C ARG A 35 -26.89 -4.94 -21.98
N PHE A 36 -25.57 -5.11 -22.05
CA PHE A 36 -24.59 -4.50 -21.16
C PHE A 36 -23.59 -3.60 -21.91
N PRO A 37 -24.05 -2.55 -22.62
CA PRO A 37 -23.18 -1.72 -23.46
C PRO A 37 -22.32 -0.73 -22.67
N THR A 38 -22.61 -0.53 -21.38
CA THR A 38 -21.93 0.47 -20.54
C THR A 38 -21.69 -0.06 -19.14
N ARG A 39 -20.82 0.61 -18.38
CA ARG A 39 -20.54 0.25 -16.99
C ARG A 39 -21.80 0.35 -16.16
N ASP A 40 -22.55 1.45 -16.29
CA ASP A 40 -23.79 1.67 -15.55
C ASP A 40 -24.79 0.52 -15.76
N SER A 41 -24.87 -0.03 -16.98
CA SER A 41 -25.74 -1.17 -17.26
C SER A 41 -25.36 -2.46 -16.51
N LEU A 42 -24.08 -2.62 -16.12
CA LEU A 42 -23.62 -3.74 -15.28
C LEU A 42 -24.10 -3.61 -13.82
N TYR A 43 -24.30 -2.37 -13.34
CA TYR A 43 -24.77 -2.09 -11.99
C TYR A 43 -26.29 -1.95 -11.89
N GLU A 44 -26.95 -1.41 -12.92
CA GLU A 44 -28.39 -1.12 -12.89
C GLU A 44 -29.26 -2.35 -13.16
N GLN A 45 -28.72 -3.37 -13.83
CA GLN A 45 -29.48 -4.56 -14.23
C GLN A 45 -29.04 -5.79 -13.43
N PRO A 46 -29.98 -6.67 -13.04
CA PRO A 46 -29.61 -7.95 -12.45
C PRO A 46 -28.89 -8.81 -13.48
N ILE A 47 -27.71 -9.31 -13.09
CA ILE A 47 -26.88 -10.23 -13.87
C ILE A 47 -26.96 -11.60 -13.22
N SER A 48 -27.45 -12.61 -13.94
CA SER A 48 -27.43 -13.99 -13.43
C SER A 48 -26.01 -14.57 -13.45
N ALA A 49 -25.76 -15.62 -12.68
CA ALA A 49 -24.48 -16.33 -12.73
C ALA A 49 -24.12 -16.81 -14.14
N GLU A 50 -25.09 -17.31 -14.92
CA GLU A 50 -24.87 -17.70 -16.33
C GLU A 50 -24.45 -16.50 -17.19
N GLN A 51 -25.05 -15.33 -16.98
CA GLN A 51 -24.70 -14.13 -17.74
C GLN A 51 -23.32 -13.60 -17.36
N ARG A 52 -22.93 -13.68 -16.09
CA ARG A 52 -21.57 -13.37 -15.65
C ARG A 52 -20.57 -14.31 -16.33
N ASP A 53 -20.83 -15.61 -16.32
CA ASP A 53 -19.95 -16.59 -16.99
C ASP A 53 -19.86 -16.34 -18.50
N ASP A 54 -20.97 -15.97 -19.15
CA ASP A 54 -20.97 -15.64 -20.57
C ASP A 54 -20.26 -14.29 -20.87
N LEU A 55 -20.30 -13.31 -19.94
CA LEU A 55 -19.50 -12.07 -20.03
C LEU A 55 -17.99 -12.37 -19.92
N LEU A 56 -17.59 -13.26 -19.00
CA LEU A 56 -16.21 -13.75 -18.91
C LEU A 56 -15.76 -14.43 -20.21
N ARG A 57 -16.62 -15.26 -20.84
CA ARG A 57 -16.33 -15.88 -22.15
C ARG A 57 -16.19 -14.84 -23.27
N LEU A 58 -16.94 -13.74 -23.23
CA LEU A 58 -16.74 -12.62 -24.16
C LEU A 58 -15.38 -11.95 -23.95
N TYR A 59 -15.03 -11.70 -22.69
CA TYR A 59 -13.73 -11.13 -22.30
C TYR A 59 -12.57 -12.03 -22.75
N ASP A 60 -12.66 -13.35 -22.57
CA ASP A 60 -11.68 -14.33 -23.07
C ASP A 60 -11.53 -14.26 -24.60
N GLY A 61 -12.63 -14.08 -25.32
CA GLY A 61 -12.62 -13.86 -26.77
C GLY A 61 -11.88 -12.58 -27.16
N MET A 62 -12.04 -11.50 -26.39
CA MET A 62 -11.34 -10.23 -26.62
C MET A 62 -9.85 -10.31 -26.25
N ILE A 63 -9.49 -11.10 -25.23
CA ILE A 63 -8.09 -11.46 -24.95
C ILE A 63 -7.50 -12.20 -26.15
N ARG A 64 -8.21 -13.19 -26.71
CA ARG A 64 -7.72 -13.93 -27.88
C ARG A 64 -7.56 -13.04 -29.11
N ASP A 65 -8.44 -12.06 -29.33
CA ASP A 65 -8.26 -11.10 -30.43
C ASP A 65 -7.02 -10.24 -30.22
N THR A 66 -6.79 -9.77 -28.99
CA THR A 66 -5.60 -9.00 -28.62
C THR A 66 -4.32 -9.82 -28.80
N ASP A 67 -4.31 -11.08 -28.37
CA ASP A 67 -3.22 -12.02 -28.58
C ASP A 67 -2.88 -12.19 -30.08
N ARG A 68 -3.89 -12.35 -30.94
CA ARG A 68 -3.70 -12.42 -32.40
C ARG A 68 -3.06 -11.15 -32.97
N ARG A 69 -3.41 -9.96 -32.44
CA ARG A 69 -2.81 -8.69 -32.88
C ARG A 69 -1.37 -8.53 -32.39
N VAL A 70 -1.08 -8.95 -31.16
CA VAL A 70 0.30 -9.01 -30.64
C VAL A 70 1.14 -9.95 -31.50
N ALA A 71 0.61 -11.13 -31.87
CA ALA A 71 1.31 -12.07 -32.74
C ALA A 71 1.72 -11.45 -34.09
N VAL A 72 0.88 -10.60 -34.69
CA VAL A 72 1.23 -9.88 -35.94
C VAL A 72 2.45 -8.98 -35.74
N LEU A 73 2.52 -8.24 -34.63
CA LEU A 73 3.66 -7.38 -34.32
C LEU A 73 4.94 -8.20 -34.12
N LEU A 74 4.86 -9.30 -33.35
CA LEU A 74 6.01 -10.17 -33.08
C LEU A 74 6.50 -10.87 -34.35
N GLN A 75 5.59 -11.32 -35.22
CA GLN A 75 5.95 -11.90 -36.52
C GLN A 75 6.64 -10.89 -37.44
N GLU A 76 6.28 -9.62 -37.36
CA GLU A 76 6.93 -8.57 -38.15
C GLU A 76 8.35 -8.28 -37.66
N ILE A 77 8.56 -8.26 -36.34
CA ILE A 77 9.91 -8.19 -35.74
C ILE A 77 10.77 -9.36 -36.21
N ASP A 78 10.20 -10.57 -36.24
CA ASP A 78 10.90 -11.79 -36.67
C ASP A 78 11.24 -11.78 -38.17
N LYS A 79 10.30 -11.39 -39.03
CA LYS A 79 10.54 -11.25 -40.48
C LYS A 79 11.64 -10.25 -40.80
N GLN A 80 11.77 -9.20 -40.00
CA GLN A 80 12.83 -8.21 -40.13
C GLN A 80 14.16 -8.65 -39.50
N GLN A 81 14.22 -9.86 -38.93
CA GLN A 81 15.40 -10.42 -38.25
C GLN A 81 15.87 -9.57 -37.06
N LEU A 82 14.92 -8.93 -36.37
CA LEU A 82 15.19 -8.05 -35.23
C LEU A 82 14.97 -8.72 -33.87
N THR A 83 14.51 -9.97 -33.84
CA THR A 83 14.19 -10.73 -32.62
C THR A 83 15.35 -10.71 -31.62
N ASP A 84 16.58 -11.01 -32.06
CA ASP A 84 17.76 -11.06 -31.19
C ASP A 84 18.29 -9.69 -30.75
N GLN A 85 17.69 -8.60 -31.22
CA GLN A 85 18.08 -7.23 -30.90
C GLN A 85 16.98 -6.44 -30.20
N THR A 86 15.82 -7.06 -29.97
CA THR A 86 14.63 -6.38 -29.44
C THR A 86 14.33 -6.85 -28.01
N LEU A 87 14.21 -5.90 -27.08
CA LEU A 87 13.57 -6.14 -25.80
C LEU A 87 12.06 -6.04 -25.99
N VAL A 88 11.34 -7.13 -25.70
CA VAL A 88 9.87 -7.14 -25.70
C VAL A 88 9.39 -7.22 -24.25
N ILE A 89 8.49 -6.30 -23.88
CA ILE A 89 7.78 -6.31 -22.60
C ILE A 89 6.29 -6.28 -22.90
N LEU A 90 5.55 -7.26 -22.39
CA LEU A 90 4.09 -7.31 -22.43
C LEU A 90 3.56 -7.22 -21.00
N THR A 91 2.64 -6.29 -20.79
CA THR A 91 1.97 -6.08 -19.49
C THR A 91 0.57 -5.53 -19.71
N ALA A 92 -0.24 -5.53 -18.66
CA ALA A 92 -1.44 -4.68 -18.58
C ALA A 92 -1.21 -3.53 -17.59
N ASP A 93 -2.01 -2.48 -17.68
CA ASP A 93 -2.07 -1.35 -16.76
C ASP A 93 -2.91 -1.66 -15.52
N HIS A 94 -3.97 -2.46 -15.68
CA HIS A 94 -4.77 -3.06 -14.60
C HIS A 94 -5.47 -4.35 -15.09
N GLY A 95 -6.12 -5.05 -14.17
CA GLY A 95 -7.03 -6.18 -14.43
C GLY A 95 -8.50 -5.73 -14.45
N GLU A 96 -9.43 -6.65 -14.22
CA GLU A 96 -10.87 -6.43 -14.44
C GLU A 96 -11.71 -7.30 -13.49
N GLU A 97 -12.72 -6.71 -12.83
CA GLU A 97 -13.72 -7.43 -12.02
C GLU A 97 -14.99 -7.76 -12.82
N PHE A 98 -15.55 -8.93 -12.52
CA PHE A 98 -16.81 -9.45 -13.05
C PHE A 98 -17.78 -9.82 -11.91
N GLY A 99 -17.77 -9.09 -10.81
CA GLY A 99 -18.68 -9.31 -9.67
C GLY A 99 -18.13 -10.23 -8.59
N GLU A 100 -16.83 -10.54 -8.57
CA GLU A 100 -16.16 -11.32 -7.52
C GLU A 100 -16.43 -10.75 -6.12
N HIS A 101 -16.34 -9.42 -5.99
CA HIS A 101 -16.54 -8.69 -4.74
C HIS A 101 -17.80 -7.81 -4.76
N GLY A 102 -18.72 -8.09 -5.68
CA GLY A 102 -19.92 -7.26 -5.91
C GLY A 102 -19.67 -6.03 -6.77
N GLU A 103 -18.46 -5.88 -7.28
CA GLU A 103 -18.04 -4.79 -8.14
C GLU A 103 -17.73 -5.27 -9.57
N TRP A 104 -17.74 -4.36 -10.53
CA TRP A 104 -17.56 -4.65 -11.96
C TRP A 104 -16.65 -3.62 -12.61
N GLU A 105 -15.85 -4.07 -13.57
CA GLU A 105 -14.85 -3.29 -14.31
C GLU A 105 -13.59 -3.02 -13.47
N HIS A 106 -13.06 -1.80 -13.44
CA HIS A 106 -11.84 -1.45 -12.69
C HIS A 106 -11.93 -0.03 -12.12
N GLY A 107 -10.91 0.41 -11.39
CA GLY A 107 -10.83 1.78 -10.88
C GLY A 107 -11.76 2.11 -9.70
N HIS A 108 -12.41 1.13 -9.08
CA HIS A 108 -13.25 1.29 -7.89
C HIS A 108 -12.88 0.35 -6.74
N SER A 109 -12.01 -0.65 -6.95
CA SER A 109 -11.47 -1.55 -5.91
C SER A 109 -9.94 -1.61 -5.94
N LEU A 110 -9.34 -2.31 -4.96
CA LEU A 110 -7.91 -2.64 -4.90
C LEU A 110 -7.71 -4.17 -4.70
N LYS A 111 -8.60 -4.96 -5.32
CA LYS A 111 -8.58 -6.43 -5.31
C LYS A 111 -7.58 -6.98 -6.32
N ASP A 112 -7.13 -8.22 -6.13
CA ASP A 112 -6.15 -8.85 -7.02
C ASP A 112 -6.71 -9.01 -8.44
N GLU A 113 -8.03 -9.12 -8.62
CA GLU A 113 -8.69 -9.07 -9.93
C GLU A 113 -8.34 -7.79 -10.71
N VAL A 114 -8.18 -6.65 -10.03
CA VAL A 114 -7.81 -5.35 -10.63
C VAL A 114 -6.30 -5.10 -10.61
N LEU A 115 -5.57 -5.61 -9.61
CA LEU A 115 -4.16 -5.26 -9.41
C LEU A 115 -3.16 -6.28 -9.98
N HIS A 116 -3.56 -7.55 -10.12
CA HIS A 116 -2.66 -8.61 -10.56
C HIS A 116 -2.67 -8.75 -12.08
N VAL A 117 -1.72 -8.07 -12.70
CA VAL A 117 -1.58 -8.00 -14.16
C VAL A 117 -0.53 -8.99 -14.70
N PRO A 118 -0.67 -9.46 -15.95
CA PRO A 118 0.39 -10.23 -16.60
C PRO A 118 1.65 -9.38 -16.79
N LEU A 119 2.82 -9.99 -16.66
CA LEU A 119 4.11 -9.38 -17.03
C LEU A 119 5.03 -10.42 -17.70
N ILE A 120 5.37 -10.19 -18.96
CA ILE A 120 6.32 -11.00 -19.73
C ILE A 120 7.45 -10.08 -20.19
N ILE A 121 8.69 -10.46 -19.88
CA ILE A 121 9.90 -9.74 -20.32
C ILE A 121 10.76 -10.71 -21.13
N ALA A 122 10.89 -10.45 -22.42
CA ALA A 122 11.73 -11.20 -23.35
C ALA A 122 12.90 -10.30 -23.81
N PRO A 123 14.07 -10.39 -23.14
CA PRO A 123 15.26 -9.63 -23.53
C PRO A 123 15.94 -10.22 -24.77
N PRO A 124 16.74 -9.41 -25.50
CA PRO A 124 17.43 -9.85 -26.70
C PRO A 124 18.36 -11.04 -26.43
N GLY A 125 18.33 -12.03 -27.33
CA GLY A 125 19.22 -13.20 -27.30
C GLY A 125 18.93 -14.23 -26.20
N ARG A 126 17.83 -14.11 -25.45
CA ARG A 126 17.49 -15.07 -24.39
C ARG A 126 16.76 -16.29 -24.94
N GLN A 127 17.32 -17.47 -24.68
CA GLN A 127 16.78 -18.76 -25.11
C GLN A 127 16.01 -19.52 -24.01
N GLU A 128 16.16 -19.14 -22.74
CA GLU A 128 15.53 -19.84 -21.62
C GLU A 128 14.42 -19.03 -20.95
N SER A 129 13.25 -19.65 -20.86
CA SER A 129 12.07 -19.15 -20.15
C SER A 129 12.17 -19.48 -18.66
N THR A 130 11.95 -18.49 -17.79
CA THR A 130 11.86 -18.71 -16.35
C THR A 130 10.57 -18.08 -15.83
N ARG A 131 9.80 -18.82 -15.01
CA ARG A 131 8.71 -18.24 -14.23
C ARG A 131 9.24 -17.68 -12.93
N ARG A 132 8.66 -16.57 -12.50
CA ARG A 132 9.06 -15.76 -11.36
C ARG A 132 7.81 -15.40 -10.57
N ASP A 133 7.82 -15.70 -9.28
CA ASP A 133 6.67 -15.58 -8.37
C ASP A 133 6.86 -14.42 -7.37
N GLU A 134 7.78 -13.51 -7.69
CA GLU A 134 8.09 -12.39 -6.82
C GLU A 134 7.13 -11.23 -7.02
N LEU A 135 6.88 -10.50 -5.93
CA LEU A 135 5.92 -9.42 -5.92
C LEU A 135 6.54 -8.16 -6.53
N LEU A 136 5.93 -7.64 -7.59
CA LEU A 136 6.46 -6.53 -8.37
C LEU A 136 5.36 -5.50 -8.64
N GLY A 137 5.69 -4.21 -8.48
CA GLY A 137 4.85 -3.11 -8.92
C GLY A 137 5.22 -2.62 -10.34
N SER A 138 4.26 -2.05 -11.06
CA SER A 138 4.47 -1.45 -12.40
C SER A 138 5.54 -0.35 -12.42
N ILE A 139 5.78 0.30 -11.27
CA ILE A 139 6.84 1.30 -11.06
C ILE A 139 8.26 0.77 -11.37
N HIS A 140 8.45 -0.55 -11.42
CA HIS A 140 9.73 -1.18 -11.73
C HIS A 140 10.02 -1.30 -13.23
N LEU A 141 9.02 -1.13 -14.10
CA LEU A 141 9.16 -1.33 -15.54
C LEU A 141 10.09 -0.29 -16.19
N ALA A 142 9.89 1.00 -15.91
CA ALA A 142 10.72 2.06 -16.48
C ALA A 142 12.22 1.92 -16.08
N PRO A 143 12.58 1.73 -14.79
CA PRO A 143 13.96 1.40 -14.42
C PRO A 143 14.51 0.16 -15.14
N THR A 144 13.68 -0.87 -15.37
CA THR A 144 14.09 -2.11 -16.05
C THR A 144 14.40 -1.87 -17.52
N VAL A 145 13.61 -1.05 -18.22
CA VAL A 145 13.89 -0.65 -19.60
C VAL A 145 15.19 0.13 -19.69
N LEU A 146 15.40 1.11 -18.81
CA LEU A 146 16.63 1.91 -18.78
C LEU A 146 17.88 1.06 -18.54
N TYR A 147 17.77 0.05 -17.67
CA TYR A 147 18.84 -0.91 -17.43
C TYR A 147 19.28 -1.63 -18.72
N PHE A 148 18.34 -2.14 -19.53
CA PHE A 148 18.66 -2.79 -20.80
C PHE A 148 19.28 -1.85 -21.84
N LEU A 149 18.98 -0.56 -21.76
CA LEU A 149 19.57 0.48 -22.61
C LEU A 149 20.95 0.95 -22.11
N GLY A 150 21.42 0.47 -20.96
CA GLY A 150 22.66 0.96 -20.34
C GLY A 150 22.54 2.39 -19.80
N ILE A 151 21.31 2.86 -19.52
CA ILE A 151 21.02 4.20 -19.02
C ILE A 151 20.77 4.11 -17.51
N ALA A 152 21.41 4.99 -16.74
CA ALA A 152 21.16 5.09 -15.30
C ALA A 152 19.72 5.57 -15.04
N ALA A 153 18.99 4.88 -14.17
CA ALA A 153 17.66 5.31 -13.75
C ALA A 153 17.76 6.58 -12.88
N PRO A 154 16.90 7.59 -13.11
CA PRO A 154 16.82 8.76 -12.23
C PRO A 154 16.48 8.36 -10.80
N ASN A 155 17.04 9.06 -9.80
CA ASN A 155 16.80 8.78 -8.38
C ASN A 155 15.34 9.06 -7.96
N GLU A 156 14.61 9.83 -8.77
CA GLU A 156 13.20 10.14 -8.63
C GLU A 156 12.31 8.93 -8.92
N PHE A 157 12.80 7.89 -9.58
CA PHE A 157 12.01 6.67 -9.75
C PHE A 157 11.85 5.97 -8.39
N ALA A 158 10.60 5.67 -8.03
CA ALA A 158 10.32 4.93 -6.79
C ALA A 158 10.64 3.43 -6.93
N GLY A 159 10.56 2.91 -8.15
CA GLY A 159 10.93 1.54 -8.48
C GLY A 159 12.43 1.37 -8.78
N SER A 160 12.88 0.12 -8.82
CA SER A 160 14.21 -0.27 -9.28
C SER A 160 14.12 -1.32 -10.40
N SER A 161 15.22 -1.54 -11.12
CA SER A 161 15.25 -2.55 -12.19
C SER A 161 15.06 -3.96 -11.61
N ILE A 162 14.20 -4.76 -12.26
CA ILE A 162 13.95 -6.17 -11.90
C ILE A 162 15.09 -7.07 -12.38
N ILE A 163 15.92 -6.58 -13.32
CA ILE A 163 17.01 -7.34 -13.96
C ILE A 163 18.35 -6.62 -13.73
N PRO A 164 19.45 -7.35 -13.43
CA PRO A 164 19.58 -8.80 -13.35
C PRO A 164 19.24 -9.35 -11.97
N ASN A 165 19.27 -8.48 -10.95
CA ASN A 165 19.09 -8.85 -9.57
C ASN A 165 17.71 -8.36 -9.08
N PRO A 166 16.68 -9.20 -9.21
CA PRO A 166 15.37 -8.84 -8.71
C PRO A 166 15.39 -8.66 -7.18
N ALA A 167 16.39 -9.16 -6.42
CA ALA A 167 16.38 -9.17 -4.94
C ALA A 167 16.17 -7.81 -4.27
N ARG A 168 16.57 -6.71 -4.91
CA ARG A 168 16.29 -5.35 -4.42
C ARG A 168 14.82 -4.91 -4.63
N ALA A 169 14.15 -5.43 -5.64
CA ALA A 169 12.71 -5.26 -5.87
C ALA A 169 11.86 -6.32 -5.11
N MET A 170 12.39 -7.53 -4.92
CA MET A 170 11.67 -8.76 -4.53
C MET A 170 11.24 -8.90 -3.07
N GLN A 171 11.60 -7.98 -2.18
CA GLN A 171 11.32 -8.16 -0.75
C GLN A 171 10.48 -7.02 -0.16
N ARG A 172 9.82 -6.25 -1.03
CA ARG A 172 9.05 -5.08 -0.62
C ARG A 172 7.57 -5.36 -0.80
N PRO A 173 6.73 -4.96 0.16
CA PRO A 173 5.32 -4.79 -0.11
C PRO A 173 5.10 -3.93 -1.37
N VAL A 174 4.05 -4.24 -2.12
CA VAL A 174 3.59 -3.41 -3.25
C VAL A 174 2.48 -2.51 -2.76
N LEU A 175 2.61 -1.21 -3.03
CA LEU A 175 1.54 -0.24 -2.82
C LEU A 175 0.70 -0.09 -4.07
N SER A 176 -0.58 0.15 -3.88
CA SER A 176 -1.49 0.56 -4.95
C SER A 176 -2.50 1.55 -4.39
N GLU A 177 -2.85 2.54 -5.19
CA GLU A 177 -3.78 3.60 -4.82
C GLU A 177 -4.89 3.67 -5.85
N ASN A 178 -6.11 3.92 -5.40
CA ASN A 178 -7.24 4.17 -6.27
C ASN A 178 -7.76 5.59 -6.07
N LEU A 179 -7.77 6.35 -7.16
CA LEU A 179 -8.22 7.74 -7.24
C LEU A 179 -9.23 7.97 -8.38
N LEU A 180 -9.60 6.93 -9.14
CA LEU A 180 -10.36 7.13 -10.38
C LEU A 180 -11.86 7.22 -10.12
N TYR A 181 -12.45 6.20 -9.48
CA TYR A 181 -13.88 6.14 -9.19
C TYR A 181 -14.15 5.77 -7.73
N GLY A 182 -15.19 6.40 -7.16
CA GLY A 182 -15.64 6.12 -5.80
C GLY A 182 -14.69 6.64 -4.72
N ASP A 183 -14.57 5.88 -3.65
CA ASP A 183 -13.79 6.26 -2.48
C ASP A 183 -12.28 6.18 -2.75
N GLN A 184 -11.55 7.17 -2.23
CA GLN A 184 -10.09 7.13 -2.23
C GLN A 184 -9.62 5.98 -1.36
N ARG A 185 -8.75 5.14 -1.93
CA ARG A 185 -8.21 3.97 -1.24
C ARG A 185 -6.71 3.85 -1.46
N SER A 186 -6.02 3.27 -0.48
CA SER A 186 -4.66 2.80 -0.64
C SER A 186 -4.57 1.38 -0.13
N SER A 187 -3.68 0.59 -0.72
CA SER A 187 -3.45 -0.77 -0.33
C SER A 187 -1.96 -1.05 -0.20
N LEU A 188 -1.65 -1.99 0.68
CA LEU A 188 -0.36 -2.63 0.79
C LEU A 188 -0.55 -4.13 0.61
N ARG A 189 0.20 -4.71 -0.31
CA ARG A 189 0.20 -6.13 -0.60
C ARG A 189 1.58 -6.71 -0.31
N THR A 190 1.62 -7.83 0.40
CA THR A 190 2.79 -8.71 0.52
C THR A 190 2.50 -10.04 -0.16
N ARG A 191 3.34 -11.06 0.05
CA ARG A 191 3.06 -12.41 -0.47
C ARG A 191 1.80 -13.01 0.17
N ASP A 192 1.62 -12.79 1.46
CA ASP A 192 0.69 -13.51 2.33
C ASP A 192 -0.37 -12.60 2.99
N LEU A 193 -0.22 -11.28 2.90
CA LEU A 193 -1.15 -10.32 3.48
C LEU A 193 -1.50 -9.21 2.50
N LYS A 194 -2.77 -8.82 2.44
CA LYS A 194 -3.20 -7.54 1.87
C LYS A 194 -3.91 -6.68 2.91
N TYR A 195 -3.60 -5.40 2.89
CA TYR A 195 -4.30 -4.34 3.62
C TYR A 195 -4.87 -3.34 2.64
N ILE A 196 -6.10 -2.88 2.86
CA ILE A 196 -6.73 -1.80 2.11
C ILE A 196 -7.30 -0.81 3.12
N TYR A 197 -6.96 0.47 2.96
CA TYR A 197 -7.54 1.56 3.71
C TYR A 197 -8.41 2.41 2.80
N ASN A 198 -9.69 2.57 3.15
CA ASN A 198 -10.62 3.48 2.52
C ASN A 198 -10.67 4.79 3.32
N PHE A 199 -10.14 5.86 2.73
CA PHE A 199 -10.05 7.17 3.36
C PHE A 199 -11.40 7.88 3.45
N SER A 200 -12.30 7.66 2.49
CA SER A 200 -13.62 8.29 2.47
C SER A 200 -14.54 7.70 3.54
N ALA A 201 -14.54 6.37 3.67
CA ALA A 201 -15.43 5.63 4.56
C ALA A 201 -14.80 5.31 5.93
N TYR A 202 -13.51 5.62 6.12
CA TYR A 202 -12.73 5.25 7.29
C TYR A 202 -12.82 3.76 7.63
N ARG A 203 -12.78 2.92 6.58
CA ARG A 203 -12.90 1.46 6.69
C ARG A 203 -11.61 0.78 6.26
N GLU A 204 -11.35 -0.35 6.90
CA GLU A 204 -10.15 -1.14 6.68
C GLU A 204 -10.54 -2.54 6.21
N GLU A 205 -9.78 -3.06 5.26
CA GLU A 205 -9.89 -4.44 4.82
C GLU A 205 -8.54 -5.12 5.01
N VAL A 206 -8.56 -6.33 5.56
CA VAL A 206 -7.36 -7.16 5.78
C VAL A 206 -7.64 -8.55 5.24
N TYR A 207 -6.75 -9.06 4.40
CA TYR A 207 -6.86 -10.39 3.81
C TYR A 207 -5.60 -11.21 4.06
N ASP A 208 -5.77 -12.41 4.59
CA ASP A 208 -4.73 -13.43 4.66
C ASP A 208 -4.69 -14.17 3.32
N LEU A 209 -3.80 -13.74 2.41
CA LEU A 209 -3.69 -14.29 1.07
C LEU A 209 -3.13 -15.73 1.05
N ALA A 210 -2.51 -16.18 2.15
CA ALA A 210 -2.01 -17.55 2.24
C ALA A 210 -3.16 -18.57 2.37
N THR A 211 -4.26 -18.19 3.03
CA THR A 211 -5.42 -19.06 3.25
C THR A 211 -6.67 -18.62 2.48
N ASP A 212 -6.74 -17.35 2.08
CA ASP A 212 -7.82 -16.74 1.32
C ASP A 212 -7.26 -15.92 0.14
N PRO A 213 -6.70 -16.58 -0.89
CA PRO A 213 -6.15 -15.90 -2.07
C PRO A 213 -7.21 -15.21 -2.93
N ARG A 214 -8.51 -15.42 -2.64
CA ARG A 214 -9.64 -14.79 -3.33
C ARG A 214 -10.25 -13.65 -2.53
N GLU A 215 -9.64 -13.25 -1.42
CA GLU A 215 -10.02 -12.06 -0.64
C GLU A 215 -11.50 -12.03 -0.22
N LEU A 216 -12.07 -13.19 0.10
CA LEU A 216 -13.50 -13.36 0.40
C LEU A 216 -13.82 -13.02 1.86
N ARG A 217 -12.84 -13.17 2.77
CA ARG A 217 -13.01 -12.95 4.21
C ARG A 217 -12.20 -11.76 4.67
N ASN A 218 -12.89 -10.65 4.89
CA ASN A 218 -12.28 -9.48 5.52
C ASN A 218 -11.99 -9.72 7.01
N LEU A 219 -10.72 -9.64 7.40
CA LEU A 219 -10.21 -9.73 8.77
C LEU A 219 -9.98 -8.36 9.43
N GLY A 220 -10.39 -7.26 8.79
CA GLY A 220 -10.20 -5.90 9.28
C GLY A 220 -10.98 -5.59 10.57
N GLU A 221 -12.01 -6.37 10.90
CA GLU A 221 -12.69 -6.29 12.19
C GLU A 221 -11.97 -7.09 13.29
N ASP A 222 -11.05 -7.99 12.93
CA ASP A 222 -10.23 -8.70 13.91
C ASP A 222 -9.12 -7.79 14.42
N PRO A 223 -9.11 -7.48 15.72
CA PRO A 223 -8.08 -6.70 16.37
C PRO A 223 -6.64 -6.94 15.96
N GLN A 224 -6.24 -8.20 15.93
CA GLN A 224 -4.85 -8.60 15.80
C GLN A 224 -4.39 -8.43 14.36
N TRP A 225 -5.24 -8.83 13.42
CA TRP A 225 -5.02 -8.68 11.98
C TRP A 225 -5.00 -7.22 11.55
N ARG A 226 -5.96 -6.43 12.03
CA ARG A 226 -6.02 -4.99 11.78
C ARG A 226 -4.74 -4.28 12.25
N LEU A 227 -4.29 -4.57 13.47
CA LEU A 227 -3.06 -4.00 14.00
C LEU A 227 -1.83 -4.41 13.18
N ARG A 228 -1.65 -5.71 12.90
CA ARG A 228 -0.52 -6.22 12.10
C ARG A 228 -0.45 -5.52 10.74
N ALA A 229 -1.57 -5.46 10.03
CA ALA A 229 -1.67 -4.86 8.71
C ALA A 229 -1.36 -3.35 8.74
N HIS A 230 -1.88 -2.64 9.74
CA HIS A 230 -1.64 -1.21 9.91
C HIS A 230 -0.17 -0.87 10.23
N LEU A 231 0.49 -1.65 11.09
CA LEU A 231 1.91 -1.45 11.39
C LEU A 231 2.76 -1.59 10.12
N LEU A 232 2.50 -2.63 9.34
CA LEU A 232 3.18 -2.88 8.07
C LEU A 232 2.93 -1.77 7.04
N TYR A 233 1.67 -1.34 6.89
CA TYR A 233 1.28 -0.22 6.01
C TYR A 233 2.04 1.05 6.36
N ASN A 234 2.15 1.38 7.66
CA ASN A 234 2.83 2.60 8.08
C ASN A 234 4.34 2.54 7.95
N GLU A 235 4.97 1.41 8.27
CA GLU A 235 6.41 1.24 8.06
C GLU A 235 6.76 1.46 6.59
N PHE A 236 5.93 0.92 5.70
CA PHE A 236 6.13 1.08 4.26
C PHE A 236 5.83 2.50 3.78
N GLN A 237 4.72 3.10 4.21
CA GLN A 237 4.36 4.49 3.87
C GLN A 237 5.42 5.48 4.36
N ASN A 238 5.93 5.33 5.58
CA ASN A 238 7.01 6.20 6.08
C ASN A 238 8.31 6.05 5.26
N THR A 239 8.57 4.87 4.70
CA THR A 239 9.71 4.62 3.80
C THR A 239 9.51 5.24 2.40
N PHE A 240 8.25 5.40 1.96
CA PHE A 240 7.89 5.87 0.61
C PHE A 240 7.53 7.37 0.53
N ILE A 241 6.87 7.92 1.56
CA ILE A 241 6.35 9.30 1.66
C ILE A 241 7.44 10.34 1.97
N ASP A 242 8.65 9.89 2.31
CA ASP A 242 9.80 10.72 2.71
C ASP A 242 10.36 11.66 1.60
N ARG A 243 9.56 11.91 0.56
CA ARG A 243 9.82 12.82 -0.57
C ARG A 243 9.14 14.17 -0.43
N THR A 244 8.14 14.33 0.45
CA THR A 244 7.52 15.64 0.68
C THR A 244 8.16 16.30 1.89
N ALA A 245 8.81 17.44 1.67
CA ALA A 245 9.70 18.16 2.60
C ALA A 245 9.05 18.71 3.90
N LYS A 246 7.97 18.10 4.40
CA LYS A 246 7.30 18.51 5.63
C LYS A 246 7.69 17.57 6.78
N LYS A 247 8.24 18.20 7.82
CA LYS A 247 8.68 17.60 9.08
C LYS A 247 7.47 17.38 9.99
N PHE A 248 7.05 16.12 10.16
CA PHE A 248 5.96 15.75 11.06
C PHE A 248 6.41 14.66 12.02
N ILE A 249 5.92 14.73 13.26
CA ILE A 249 5.93 13.59 14.20
C ILE A 249 4.56 12.93 14.09
N ASN A 250 4.56 11.63 13.82
CA ASN A 250 3.37 10.80 13.85
C ASN A 250 3.36 10.04 15.18
N LEU A 251 2.42 10.36 16.06
CA LEU A 251 2.14 9.56 17.25
C LEU A 251 0.89 8.73 16.99
N ARG A 252 0.99 7.43 17.26
CA ARG A 252 -0.13 6.49 17.09
C ARG A 252 -0.39 5.73 18.37
N PHE A 253 -1.65 5.82 18.81
CA PHE A 253 -2.15 5.19 20.02
C PHE A 253 -2.98 3.98 19.62
N VAL A 254 -2.59 2.80 20.07
CA VAL A 254 -3.31 1.56 19.76
C VAL A 254 -3.58 0.82 21.06
N SER A 255 -4.83 0.40 21.24
CA SER A 255 -5.20 -0.57 22.27
C SER A 255 -6.20 -1.56 21.73
N THR A 256 -6.11 -2.81 22.21
CA THR A 256 -7.08 -3.88 21.94
C THR A 256 -8.37 -3.74 22.75
N GLU A 257 -8.39 -2.85 23.75
CA GLU A 257 -9.56 -2.56 24.60
C GLU A 257 -9.87 -1.04 24.54
N PRO A 258 -11.09 -0.61 24.89
CA PRO A 258 -11.38 0.82 24.97
C PRO A 258 -10.63 1.51 26.13
N HIS A 259 -10.00 2.66 25.87
CA HIS A 259 -9.31 3.46 26.89
C HIS A 259 -9.49 4.96 26.67
N GLU A 260 -9.37 5.71 27.77
CA GLU A 260 -9.18 7.15 27.74
C GLU A 260 -7.71 7.49 27.60
N TRP A 261 -7.37 8.28 26.59
CA TRP A 261 -6.03 8.78 26.38
C TRP A 261 -6.00 10.26 26.61
N LYS A 262 -4.94 10.71 27.28
CA LYS A 262 -4.66 12.13 27.44
C LYS A 262 -3.21 12.39 27.10
N LEU A 263 -3.01 13.36 26.22
CA LEU A 263 -1.72 13.91 25.91
C LEU A 263 -1.60 15.31 26.46
N VAL A 264 -0.49 15.57 27.13
CA VAL A 264 -0.11 16.89 27.58
C VAL A 264 1.17 17.29 26.88
N PHE A 265 1.09 18.37 26.10
CA PHE A 265 2.20 18.94 25.35
C PHE A 265 2.67 20.21 26.03
N LYS A 266 3.97 20.44 26.03
CA LYS A 266 4.55 21.75 26.36
C LYS A 266 5.36 22.24 25.17
N ALA A 267 5.07 23.44 24.67
CA ALA A 267 5.75 24.03 23.52
C ALA A 267 5.91 25.55 23.68
N ASP A 268 6.78 26.16 22.86
CA ASP A 268 7.03 27.60 22.82
C ASP A 268 5.90 28.42 22.16
N HIS A 269 5.26 27.89 21.11
CA HIS A 269 4.12 28.52 20.43
C HIS A 269 2.95 27.54 20.17
N ALA A 270 1.77 28.07 19.81
CA ALA A 270 0.56 27.26 19.68
C ALA A 270 0.63 26.43 18.41
N LEU A 271 0.52 25.11 18.54
CA LEU A 271 0.30 24.23 17.40
C LEU A 271 -1.20 24.03 17.18
N MET A 272 -1.58 23.89 15.92
CA MET A 272 -2.82 23.21 15.58
C MET A 272 -2.46 21.78 15.17
N PRO A 273 -2.52 20.80 16.10
CA PRO A 273 -2.29 19.41 15.73
C PRO A 273 -3.33 19.01 14.69
N ILE A 274 -2.88 18.38 13.60
CA ILE A 274 -3.80 17.80 12.63
C ILE A 274 -4.06 16.38 13.13
N VAL A 275 -5.22 16.18 13.73
CA VAL A 275 -5.67 14.87 14.20
C VAL A 275 -6.51 14.26 13.09
N MET A 276 -6.04 13.16 12.50
CA MET A 276 -6.67 12.61 11.29
C MET A 276 -7.68 11.48 11.57
N ALA A 277 -7.70 10.91 12.79
CA ALA A 277 -8.67 9.87 13.18
C ALA A 277 -8.86 9.78 14.70
N GLY A 278 -10.09 9.52 15.16
CA GLY A 278 -10.46 9.30 16.57
C GLY A 278 -11.56 10.24 17.10
N ASN A 279 -12.33 9.80 18.11
CA ASN A 279 -13.29 10.63 18.83
C ASN A 279 -12.55 11.57 19.79
N ILE A 280 -12.15 12.74 19.29
CA ILE A 280 -11.49 13.77 20.10
C ILE A 280 -12.55 14.47 20.94
N ASN A 281 -12.42 14.36 22.26
CA ASN A 281 -13.38 14.96 23.18
C ASN A 281 -13.06 16.44 23.44
N ALA A 282 -11.77 16.81 23.43
CA ALA A 282 -11.33 18.19 23.58
C ALA A 282 -9.88 18.40 23.13
N VAL A 283 -9.62 19.54 22.48
CA VAL A 283 -8.28 20.14 22.36
C VAL A 283 -8.31 21.44 23.14
N GLN A 284 -7.51 21.56 24.20
CA GLN A 284 -7.43 22.78 25.02
C GLN A 284 -6.00 23.28 25.07
N TRP A 285 -5.80 24.54 24.72
CA TRP A 285 -4.54 25.24 24.95
C TRP A 285 -4.70 26.17 26.14
N LYS A 286 -3.81 26.03 27.13
CA LYS A 286 -3.69 26.96 28.24
C LYS A 286 -2.37 27.70 28.08
N GLN A 287 -2.41 29.02 28.28
CA GLN A 287 -1.26 29.91 28.17
C GLN A 287 -0.94 30.49 29.57
N PRO A 288 -0.39 29.70 30.49
CA PRO A 288 -0.12 30.17 31.84
C PRO A 288 1.17 31.03 31.93
N ASP A 289 2.12 30.94 30.97
CA ASP A 289 3.42 31.63 30.99
C ASP A 289 4.07 31.72 29.57
N ARG A 290 5.40 31.92 29.46
CA ARG A 290 6.24 31.98 28.22
C ARG A 290 6.11 30.77 27.27
N TYR A 291 5.43 29.70 27.70
CA TYR A 291 5.22 28.46 26.97
C TYR A 291 3.73 28.09 26.98
N LEU A 292 3.26 27.46 25.90
CA LEU A 292 1.90 26.95 25.74
C LEU A 292 1.82 25.50 26.17
N THR A 293 0.82 25.19 27.00
CA THR A 293 0.47 23.81 27.36
C THR A 293 -0.77 23.40 26.58
N GLY A 294 -0.62 22.41 25.71
CA GLY A 294 -1.71 21.82 24.94
C GLY A 294 -2.18 20.54 25.60
N GLU A 295 -3.48 20.30 25.62
CA GLU A 295 -4.06 19.06 26.10
C GLU A 295 -4.97 18.48 25.01
N ILE A 296 -4.76 17.21 24.69
CA ILE A 296 -5.63 16.45 23.79
C ILE A 296 -6.15 15.25 24.57
N GLN A 297 -7.47 15.15 24.68
CA GLN A 297 -8.14 13.98 25.24
C GLN A 297 -8.96 13.28 24.16
N PHE A 298 -8.81 11.97 24.07
CA PHE A 298 -9.61 11.14 23.17
C PHE A 298 -9.88 9.77 23.78
N LYS A 299 -10.93 9.12 23.26
CA LYS A 299 -11.21 7.71 23.55
C LYS A 299 -10.85 6.86 22.34
N THR A 300 -10.14 5.77 22.57
CA THR A 300 -10.03 4.71 21.57
C THR A 300 -11.13 3.72 21.83
N ASP A 301 -12.06 3.53 20.91
CA ASP A 301 -13.00 2.42 20.94
C ASP A 301 -12.35 1.28 20.15
N ALA A 302 -11.52 0.46 20.81
CA ALA A 302 -10.75 -0.66 20.25
C ALA A 302 -10.11 -0.40 18.85
N ILE A 303 -8.79 -0.22 18.84
CA ILE A 303 -7.93 -0.34 17.64
C ILE A 303 -8.30 0.70 16.58
N PHE A 304 -8.50 1.93 17.05
CA PHE A 304 -8.34 3.10 16.22
C PHE A 304 -6.97 3.71 16.50
N PRO A 305 -6.05 3.71 15.51
CA PRO A 305 -4.81 4.45 15.61
C PRO A 305 -5.15 5.94 15.58
N VAL A 306 -5.10 6.62 16.72
CA VAL A 306 -5.17 8.08 16.72
C VAL A 306 -3.86 8.59 16.14
N LEU A 307 -3.91 9.11 14.92
CA LEU A 307 -2.76 9.68 14.25
C LEU A 307 -2.70 11.17 14.55
N LEU A 308 -1.71 11.52 15.38
CA LEU A 308 -1.40 12.90 15.67
C LEU A 308 -0.26 13.36 14.76
N HIS A 309 -0.53 14.29 13.83
CA HIS A 309 0.52 15.01 13.12
C HIS A 309 0.91 16.24 13.92
N LEU A 310 2.13 16.23 14.45
CA LEU A 310 2.75 17.43 15.01
C LEU A 310 3.69 18.01 13.96
N PRO A 311 3.36 19.15 13.33
CA PRO A 311 4.32 19.83 12.49
C PRO A 311 5.46 20.34 13.37
N PHE A 312 6.69 20.16 12.91
CA PHE A 312 7.85 20.80 13.50
C PHE A 312 8.64 21.52 12.40
N ASP A 313 9.05 22.75 12.65
CA ASP A 313 9.99 23.48 11.81
C ASP A 313 11.16 23.99 12.68
N GLU A 314 12.10 24.73 12.09
CA GLU A 314 13.24 25.28 12.86
C GLU A 314 12.84 26.31 13.92
N THR A 315 11.57 26.74 13.93
CA THR A 315 11.02 27.75 14.83
C THR A 315 10.09 27.18 15.91
N PHE A 316 9.81 25.87 15.87
CA PHE A 316 8.93 25.20 16.80
C PHE A 316 9.71 24.23 17.71
N GLN A 317 9.68 24.46 19.02
CA GLN A 317 10.28 23.57 20.01
C GLN A 317 9.20 22.85 20.84
N LEU A 318 9.05 21.55 20.59
CA LEU A 318 8.37 20.65 21.51
C LEU A 318 9.29 20.43 22.72
N LEU A 319 8.84 20.83 23.90
CA LEU A 319 9.59 20.63 25.14
C LEU A 319 9.30 19.25 25.69
N SER A 320 8.05 18.94 26.04
CA SER A 320 7.71 17.64 26.60
C SER A 320 6.38 17.12 26.07
N ILE A 321 6.27 15.79 26.08
CA ILE A 321 5.03 15.08 25.87
C ILE A 321 4.80 14.09 27.02
N GLU A 322 3.66 14.19 27.68
CA GLU A 322 3.19 13.21 28.66
C GLU A 322 2.00 12.48 28.08
N ILE A 323 2.03 11.14 28.16
CA ILE A 323 0.98 10.27 27.63
C ILE A 323 0.39 9.48 28.78
N LEU A 324 -0.91 9.69 29.00
CA LEU A 324 -1.70 9.07 30.04
C LEU A 324 -2.71 8.12 29.40
N LEU A 325 -2.78 6.90 29.91
CA LEU A 325 -3.80 5.89 29.62
C LEU A 325 -4.67 5.71 30.87
N ASP A 326 -5.98 5.93 30.75
CA ASP A 326 -6.95 5.92 31.85
C ASP A 326 -6.47 6.73 33.07
N GLY A 327 -5.85 7.89 32.78
CA GLY A 327 -5.30 8.80 33.78
C GLY A 327 -3.97 8.38 34.41
N LYS A 328 -3.30 7.32 33.91
CA LYS A 328 -2.01 6.83 34.42
C LYS A 328 -0.91 6.91 33.37
N PRO A 329 0.35 7.23 33.75
CA PRO A 329 1.48 7.19 32.83
C PRO A 329 1.68 5.79 32.25
N ILE A 330 2.05 5.71 30.97
CA ILE A 330 2.37 4.45 30.31
C ILE A 330 3.80 4.01 30.69
N PRO A 331 4.01 2.76 31.15
CA PRO A 331 5.34 2.24 31.42
C PRO A 331 6.21 2.20 30.15
N GLU A 332 7.50 2.52 30.28
CA GLU A 332 8.47 2.59 29.17
C GLU A 332 8.55 1.29 28.34
N SER A 333 8.32 0.13 28.95
CA SER A 333 8.33 -1.18 28.27
C SER A 333 7.26 -1.35 27.19
N ASN A 334 6.26 -0.46 27.15
CA ASN A 334 5.12 -0.55 26.24
C ASN A 334 5.20 0.48 25.08
N VAL A 335 6.35 1.14 24.94
CA VAL A 335 6.60 2.18 23.94
C VAL A 335 7.62 1.67 22.93
N ALA A 336 7.23 1.56 21.66
CA ALA A 336 8.14 1.21 20.56
C ALA A 336 8.50 2.47 19.77
N THR A 337 9.80 2.79 19.68
CA THR A 337 10.32 3.99 18.99
C THR A 337 11.18 3.63 17.77
N ASN A 338 11.07 4.42 16.70
CA ASN A 338 11.92 4.31 15.51
C ASN A 338 13.28 5.03 15.73
N PRO A 339 14.44 4.52 15.26
CA PRO A 339 15.75 5.19 15.36
C PRO A 339 15.82 6.64 14.85
N ALA A 340 15.11 6.99 13.78
CA ALA A 340 15.01 8.37 13.28
C ALA A 340 14.17 9.26 14.23
N ALA A 341 13.13 8.69 14.85
CA ALA A 341 12.42 9.35 15.96
C ALA A 341 13.31 9.44 17.22
N MET A 342 14.22 8.49 17.44
CA MET A 342 15.20 8.52 18.53
C MET A 342 16.27 9.60 18.33
N GLN A 343 16.80 9.79 17.13
CA GLN A 343 17.72 10.92 16.85
C GLN A 343 17.04 12.27 17.11
N PHE A 344 15.74 12.38 16.80
CA PHE A 344 14.92 13.54 17.14
C PHE A 344 14.66 13.66 18.66
N LEU A 345 14.36 12.57 19.37
CA LEU A 345 14.21 12.53 20.83
C LEU A 345 15.52 12.81 21.57
N ASP A 346 16.66 12.38 21.04
CA ASP A 346 18.02 12.67 21.52
C ASP A 346 18.37 14.14 21.27
N ASN A 347 17.97 14.70 20.12
CA ASN A 347 18.08 16.14 19.86
C ASN A 347 17.16 16.96 20.78
N LEU A 348 15.96 16.45 21.12
CA LEU A 348 15.06 17.02 22.13
C LEU A 348 15.67 16.94 23.54
N SER A 349 16.29 15.81 23.89
CA SER A 349 16.98 15.57 25.15
C SER A 349 18.18 16.50 25.34
N ASN A 350 18.93 16.78 24.27
CA ASN A 350 20.01 17.77 24.26
C ASN A 350 19.51 19.22 24.42
N ILE A 351 18.28 19.53 24.01
CA ILE A 351 17.63 20.84 24.23
C ILE A 351 17.05 20.95 25.66
N MET A 352 16.77 19.81 26.32
CA MET A 352 16.04 19.71 27.58
C MET A 352 16.90 19.42 28.82
N GLN A 353 18.10 20.00 28.93
CA GLN A 353 18.95 19.84 30.11
C GLN A 353 18.42 20.54 31.38
N GLU A 354 17.27 20.12 31.93
CA GLU A 354 16.95 20.19 33.37
C GLU A 354 16.00 19.01 33.75
N LYS A 355 16.62 17.90 34.19
CA LYS A 355 16.13 16.79 35.04
C LYS A 355 14.67 16.26 34.89
N THR A 356 14.54 14.96 34.58
CA THR A 356 13.95 13.86 35.42
C THR A 356 13.54 12.62 34.58
N TRP A 357 14.33 12.22 33.59
CA TRP A 357 14.06 10.98 32.84
C TRP A 357 15.36 10.17 32.68
N GLN A 358 15.31 8.87 32.95
CA GLN A 358 16.38 7.92 32.65
C GLN A 358 15.85 6.96 31.58
N VAL A 359 16.34 7.12 30.35
CA VAL A 359 16.00 6.25 29.22
C VAL A 359 16.89 5.02 29.25
N PHE A 360 16.28 3.83 29.30
CA PHE A 360 17.00 2.57 29.18
C PHE A 360 17.16 2.12 27.73
N TYR A 361 18.35 1.62 27.41
CA TYR A 361 18.77 1.12 26.09
C TYR A 361 18.36 -0.34 25.88
N SER A 362 17.79 -0.65 24.71
CA SER A 362 17.87 -1.98 24.11
C SER A 362 17.92 -1.87 22.57
N PRO A 363 18.94 -2.43 21.90
CA PRO A 363 19.11 -2.40 20.43
C PRO A 363 18.20 -3.39 19.68
N GLN A 364 17.27 -4.03 20.39
CA GLN A 364 16.37 -5.04 19.87
C GLN A 364 15.00 -4.41 19.60
N MET A 365 14.42 -4.63 18.41
CA MET A 365 12.98 -4.58 18.26
C MET A 365 12.37 -5.45 19.37
N PRO A 366 11.20 -5.07 19.93
CA PRO A 366 10.47 -6.01 20.77
C PRO A 366 10.29 -7.31 19.98
N PRO A 367 10.27 -8.48 20.66
CA PRO A 367 9.99 -9.74 20.00
C PRO A 367 8.71 -9.60 19.17
N ALA A 368 8.53 -10.46 18.15
CA ALA A 368 7.22 -10.63 17.53
C ALA A 368 6.17 -10.57 18.65
N PRO A 369 5.11 -9.75 18.51
CA PRO A 369 4.06 -9.70 19.50
C PRO A 369 3.72 -11.16 19.75
N PRO A 370 3.71 -11.58 21.03
CA PRO A 370 3.34 -12.93 21.33
C PRO A 370 2.02 -13.22 20.60
N ASN A 371 1.69 -14.49 20.36
CA ASN A 371 0.32 -14.83 19.94
C ASN A 371 -0.75 -14.14 20.84
N ASP A 372 -0.35 -13.71 22.04
CA ASP A 372 -0.97 -12.67 22.86
C ASP A 372 -0.29 -11.28 22.72
N LEU A 373 -0.84 -10.42 21.86
CA LEU A 373 -0.48 -8.98 21.80
C LEU A 373 -0.59 -8.33 23.21
N PRO A 374 0.36 -7.49 23.67
CA PRO A 374 0.14 -6.68 24.86
C PRO A 374 -1.06 -5.75 24.66
N LYS A 375 -1.78 -5.51 25.76
CA LYS A 375 -3.08 -4.82 25.74
C LYS A 375 -3.03 -3.39 25.20
N VAL A 376 -1.85 -2.76 25.19
CA VAL A 376 -1.65 -1.33 24.85
C VAL A 376 -0.30 -1.16 24.16
N PHE A 377 -0.29 -0.38 23.07
CA PHE A 377 0.91 -0.04 22.30
C PHE A 377 0.95 1.43 21.91
N LEU A 378 2.13 2.03 22.01
CA LEU A 378 2.43 3.36 21.50
C LEU A 378 3.54 3.28 20.45
N TRP A 379 3.29 3.83 19.26
CA TRP A 379 4.26 3.91 18.17
C TRP A 379 4.54 5.38 17.82
N ALA A 380 5.82 5.75 17.75
CA ALA A 380 6.27 7.07 17.29
C ALA A 380 7.21 6.95 16.07
N SER A 381 6.92 7.70 15.01
CA SER A 381 7.80 7.85 13.84
C SER A 381 7.96 9.32 13.45
N GLY A 382 9.19 9.73 13.12
CA GLY A 382 9.48 11.06 12.56
C GLY A 382 9.95 10.96 11.12
N SER A 383 9.62 11.96 10.28
CA SER A 383 10.26 12.17 8.99
C SER A 383 11.51 13.04 9.18
N ILE A 384 12.68 12.41 9.29
CA ILE A 384 13.96 13.11 9.10
C ILE A 384 14.43 12.75 7.69
N PRO A 385 14.69 13.73 6.81
CA PRO A 385 14.98 13.45 5.42
C PRO A 385 16.40 12.88 5.28
N THR A 386 16.56 11.57 5.42
CA THR A 386 17.78 10.88 5.00
C THR A 386 17.41 9.52 4.45
N PHE A 387 17.25 9.46 3.13
CA PHE A 387 17.17 8.22 2.38
C PHE A 387 18.44 7.38 2.59
N ASN A 388 18.35 6.30 3.39
CA ASN A 388 19.42 5.32 3.55
C ASN A 388 18.99 3.94 3.01
N PRO A 389 19.47 3.52 1.82
CA PRO A 389 19.16 2.21 1.24
C PRO A 389 19.59 1.00 2.08
N ALA A 390 20.59 1.15 2.97
CA ALA A 390 21.11 0.07 3.79
C ALA A 390 20.16 -0.31 4.93
N GLU A 391 19.53 0.68 5.57
CA GLU A 391 18.55 0.47 6.65
C GLU A 391 17.32 -0.31 6.17
N ASN A 392 16.92 -0.11 4.91
CA ASN A 392 15.78 -0.82 4.32
C ASN A 392 16.03 -2.31 4.05
N VAL A 393 17.26 -2.71 3.73
CA VAL A 393 17.61 -4.13 3.56
C VAL A 393 17.67 -4.83 4.92
N GLU A 394 18.16 -4.12 5.94
CA GLU A 394 18.19 -4.61 7.31
C GLU A 394 16.78 -4.77 7.88
N ASN A 395 15.87 -3.82 7.67
CA ASN A 395 14.48 -3.91 8.13
C ASN A 395 13.73 -5.10 7.50
N VAL A 396 13.95 -5.37 6.21
CA VAL A 396 13.27 -6.47 5.52
C VAL A 396 13.80 -7.86 5.93
N GLU A 397 15.12 -8.05 6.07
CA GLU A 397 15.67 -9.31 6.61
C GLU A 397 15.27 -9.51 8.09
N ARG A 398 15.08 -8.41 8.82
CA ARG A 398 14.59 -8.41 10.20
C ARG A 398 13.09 -8.77 10.30
N LEU A 399 12.25 -8.34 9.34
CA LEU A 399 10.83 -8.75 9.23
C LEU A 399 10.65 -10.24 8.94
N LYS A 400 11.54 -10.85 8.14
CA LYS A 400 11.58 -12.31 7.94
C LYS A 400 11.94 -13.06 9.21
N THR A 401 12.91 -12.54 9.97
CA THR A 401 13.36 -13.14 11.24
C THR A 401 12.27 -13.12 12.32
N LEU A 402 11.34 -12.16 12.24
CA LEU A 402 10.18 -12.03 13.14
C LEU A 402 8.94 -12.79 12.66
N GLY A 403 9.01 -13.50 11.53
CA GLY A 403 7.90 -14.31 10.99
C GLY A 403 6.77 -13.50 10.35
N TYR A 404 6.99 -12.22 10.05
CA TYR A 404 5.99 -11.35 9.43
C TYR A 404 5.97 -11.37 7.91
N LEU A 405 7.07 -11.83 7.31
CA LEU A 405 7.25 -12.10 5.89
C LEU A 405 7.88 -13.50 5.79
N GLN A 406 7.40 -14.34 4.87
CA GLN A 406 8.05 -15.62 4.57
C GLN A 406 9.30 -15.45 3.71
#